data_AF-A0A2N1RSR1-F1
#
_entry.id   AF-A0A2N1RSR1-F1
#
_cell.length_a   1.000
_cell.length_b   1.000
_cell.length_c   1.000
_cell.angle_alpha   90.00
_cell.angle_beta   90.00
_cell.angle_gamma   90.00
#
_symmetry.space_group_name_H-M   'P 1'
#
loop_
_entity.id
_entity.type
_entity.pdbx_description
1 polymer ?
#
loop_
_entity_poly.entity_id
_entity_poly.type
_entity_poly.pdbx_seq_one_letter_code
_entity_poly.pdbx_strand_id
1 'polypeptide(L)'
;MKYIKLIILAAFLSTMFTGCSYVSDMVEGRISDRASFTASAVYSGGNVTLTWDRTDSDPDFTGIEISRTKNPNNEFETYEVVATRLTDGVLANGLNTTYTISAGLPSAVSPGEVYFYRVAFIYWDNPADERIPGTNGYTAVDADNYNNKTNIEAISGYAKVVIQ
;
A
#
# COMPACT_ATOMS: atom_id res chain seq x y z
N MET A 1 7.06 20.69 -52.67
CA MET A 1 6.05 19.98 -51.83
C MET A 1 6.44 18.57 -51.37
N LYS A 2 7.60 18.01 -51.75
CA LYS A 2 7.98 16.62 -51.37
C LYS A 2 8.33 16.42 -49.88
N TYR A 3 8.74 17.46 -49.17
CA TYR A 3 9.26 17.33 -47.78
C TYR A 3 8.27 17.74 -46.69
N ILE A 4 7.14 18.38 -47.04
CA ILE A 4 6.14 18.83 -46.05
C ILE A 4 5.51 17.66 -45.31
N LYS A 5 5.22 16.55 -46.01
CA LYS A 5 4.68 15.33 -45.37
C LYS A 5 5.69 14.68 -44.41
N LEU A 6 6.99 14.77 -44.73
CA LEU A 6 8.07 14.23 -43.89
C LEU A 6 8.27 15.06 -42.62
N ILE A 7 8.18 16.39 -42.75
CA ILE A 7 8.29 17.33 -41.62
C ILE A 7 7.10 17.19 -40.66
N ILE A 8 5.88 17.04 -41.19
CA ILE A 8 4.68 16.82 -40.37
C ILE A 8 4.77 15.49 -39.63
N LEU A 9 5.25 14.42 -40.28
CA LEU A 9 5.43 13.12 -39.65
C LEU A 9 6.51 13.15 -38.55
N ALA A 10 7.62 13.85 -38.78
CA ALA A 10 8.67 14.02 -37.78
C ALA A 10 8.24 14.90 -36.58
N ALA A 11 7.42 15.93 -36.83
CA ALA A 11 6.84 16.77 -35.79
C ALA A 11 5.81 16.01 -34.93
N PHE A 12 4.99 15.15 -35.55
CA PHE A 12 4.03 14.31 -34.84
C PHE A 12 4.73 13.19 -34.04
N LEU A 13 5.85 12.67 -34.54
CA LEU A 13 6.61 11.63 -33.85
C LEU A 13 7.39 12.19 -32.65
N SER A 14 7.88 13.44 -32.73
CA SER A 14 8.61 14.09 -31.63
C SER A 14 7.72 14.50 -30.45
N THR A 15 6.46 14.85 -30.68
CA THR A 15 5.50 15.13 -29.58
C THR A 15 5.03 13.87 -28.85
N MET A 16 5.08 12.70 -29.50
CA MET A 16 4.75 11.42 -28.85
C MET A 16 5.85 10.93 -27.91
N PHE A 17 7.13 11.29 -28.13
CA PHE A 17 8.23 10.89 -27.25
C PHE A 17 8.36 11.75 -25.98
N THR A 18 7.87 12.99 -25.96
CA THR A 18 7.86 13.83 -24.76
C THR A 18 6.70 13.51 -23.81
N GLY A 19 5.62 12.90 -24.31
CA GLY A 19 4.48 12.45 -23.50
C GLY A 19 4.80 11.26 -22.61
N CYS A 20 5.81 10.46 -22.95
CA CYS A 20 6.24 9.32 -22.14
C CYS A 20 7.00 9.74 -20.87
N SER A 21 7.72 10.88 -20.88
CA SER A 21 8.43 11.34 -19.66
C SER A 21 7.45 11.75 -18.58
N TYR A 22 6.43 12.55 -18.89
CA TYR A 22 5.45 12.98 -17.88
C TYR A 22 4.59 11.83 -17.34
N VAL A 23 4.21 10.88 -18.19
CA VAL A 23 3.48 9.69 -17.73
C VAL A 23 4.42 8.76 -16.96
N SER A 24 5.69 8.62 -17.36
CA SER A 24 6.69 7.88 -16.60
C SER A 24 6.95 8.52 -15.25
N ASP A 25 7.20 9.83 -15.18
CA ASP A 25 7.45 10.58 -13.94
C ASP A 25 6.21 10.59 -13.03
N MET A 26 5.00 10.63 -13.57
CA MET A 26 3.75 10.51 -12.79
C MET A 26 3.53 9.08 -12.28
N VAL A 27 3.86 8.06 -13.09
CA VAL A 27 3.81 6.65 -12.68
C VAL A 27 4.91 6.34 -11.68
N GLU A 28 6.11 6.87 -11.87
CA GLU A 28 7.29 6.73 -11.02
C GLU A 28 7.11 7.49 -9.72
N GLY A 29 6.47 8.66 -9.72
CA GLY A 29 6.01 9.35 -8.52
C GLY A 29 5.00 8.50 -7.73
N ARG A 30 3.97 7.96 -8.39
CA ARG A 30 3.01 7.05 -7.74
C ARG A 30 3.60 5.71 -7.31
N ILE A 31 4.74 5.29 -7.87
CA ILE A 31 5.47 4.08 -7.47
C ILE A 31 6.50 4.40 -6.37
N SER A 32 7.10 5.59 -6.38
CA SER A 32 8.05 6.08 -5.39
C SER A 32 7.36 6.45 -4.08
N ASP A 33 6.14 7.02 -4.16
CA ASP A 33 5.28 7.26 -2.98
C ASP A 33 4.83 5.94 -2.34
N ARG A 34 4.86 4.84 -3.11
CA ARG A 34 4.64 3.47 -2.64
C ARG A 34 5.86 2.81 -1.97
N ALA A 35 6.94 3.54 -1.76
CA ALA A 35 8.02 3.13 -0.85
C ALA A 35 8.49 4.35 -0.02
N SER A 36 7.53 5.13 0.48
CA SER A 36 7.78 6.43 1.09
C SER A 36 8.25 6.38 2.55
N PHE A 37 8.27 5.19 3.17
CA PHE A 37 8.69 5.00 4.55
C PHE A 37 9.20 3.58 4.83
N THR A 38 9.81 3.37 5.99
CA THR A 38 10.46 2.11 6.33
C THR A 38 9.64 1.28 7.30
N ALA A 39 9.70 -0.04 7.13
CA ALA A 39 9.14 -1.00 8.06
C ALA A 39 10.19 -2.09 8.36
N SER A 40 10.12 -2.60 9.58
CA SER A 40 10.93 -3.71 10.09
C SER A 40 10.00 -4.73 10.72
N ALA A 41 10.43 -5.98 10.77
CA ALA A 41 9.63 -7.05 11.33
C ALA A 41 10.51 -8.10 12.02
N VAL A 42 10.05 -8.58 13.16
CA VAL A 42 10.76 -9.56 13.99
C VAL A 42 9.83 -10.71 14.31
N TYR A 43 10.28 -11.94 14.09
CA TYR A 43 9.59 -13.14 14.53
C TYR A 43 10.05 -13.52 15.95
N SER A 44 9.11 -13.71 16.88
CA SER A 44 9.40 -14.13 18.24
C SER A 44 8.18 -14.79 18.88
N GLY A 45 8.39 -15.97 19.48
CA GLY A 45 7.34 -16.67 20.22
C GLY A 45 6.10 -17.02 19.39
N GLY A 46 6.29 -17.34 18.10
CA GLY A 46 5.20 -17.64 17.17
C GLY A 46 4.50 -16.41 16.56
N ASN A 47 4.92 -15.20 16.93
CA ASN A 47 4.31 -13.96 16.46
C ASN A 47 5.28 -13.17 15.57
N VAL A 48 4.74 -12.35 14.68
CA VAL A 48 5.52 -11.36 13.92
C VAL A 48 5.19 -9.97 14.43
N THR A 49 6.17 -9.26 14.98
CA THR A 49 6.03 -7.86 15.38
C THR A 49 6.57 -6.97 14.29
N LEU A 50 5.71 -6.14 13.70
CA LEU A 50 6.10 -5.10 12.75
C LEU A 50 6.31 -3.78 13.48
N THR A 51 7.28 -3.00 13.03
CA THR A 51 7.52 -1.62 13.45
C THR A 51 7.84 -0.76 12.24
N TRP A 52 7.23 0.42 12.13
CA TRP A 52 7.42 1.38 11.04
C TRP A 52 7.69 2.79 11.57
N ASP A 53 8.24 3.67 10.74
CA ASP A 53 8.68 5.02 11.11
C ASP A 53 7.70 6.14 10.72
N ARG A 54 6.57 5.78 10.10
CA ARG A 54 5.51 6.72 9.71
C ARG A 54 4.39 6.78 10.75
N THR A 55 3.89 7.98 11.01
CA THR A 55 2.61 8.22 11.68
C THR A 55 1.74 9.12 10.83
N ASP A 56 0.44 9.04 11.04
CA ASP A 56 -0.51 9.88 10.32
C ASP A 56 -1.61 10.41 11.24
N SER A 57 -1.92 11.69 11.05
CA SER A 57 -2.98 12.40 11.74
C SER A 57 -3.86 13.18 10.77
N ASP A 58 -3.71 12.95 9.47
CA ASP A 58 -4.54 13.56 8.46
C ASP A 58 -6.01 13.16 8.67
N PRO A 59 -6.99 14.09 8.55
CA PRO A 59 -8.40 13.76 8.72
C PRO A 59 -8.92 12.75 7.69
N ASP A 60 -8.23 12.56 6.57
CA ASP A 60 -8.58 11.61 5.52
C ASP A 60 -7.93 10.25 5.71
N PHE A 61 -7.00 10.12 6.66
CA PHE A 61 -6.50 8.82 7.10
C PHE A 61 -7.65 7.96 7.65
N THR A 62 -7.70 6.69 7.22
CA THR A 62 -8.75 5.76 7.65
C THR A 62 -8.20 4.56 8.41
N GLY A 63 -6.98 4.12 8.10
CA GLY A 63 -6.39 2.99 8.77
C GLY A 63 -5.12 2.49 8.11
N ILE A 64 -4.56 1.46 8.74
CA ILE A 64 -3.38 0.75 8.27
C ILE A 64 -3.77 -0.64 7.78
N GLU A 65 -3.16 -1.05 6.68
CA GLU A 65 -3.22 -2.42 6.17
C GLU A 65 -1.83 -3.05 6.21
N ILE A 66 -1.76 -4.26 6.73
CA ILE A 66 -0.54 -5.05 6.75
C ILE A 66 -0.73 -6.22 5.81
N SER A 67 0.21 -6.35 4.88
CA SER A 67 0.22 -7.41 3.90
C SER A 67 1.53 -8.20 3.98
N ARG A 68 1.51 -9.42 3.45
CA ARG A 68 2.71 -10.24 3.28
C ARG A 68 2.68 -11.04 2.00
N THR A 69 3.81 -11.60 1.59
CA THR A 69 3.85 -12.61 0.52
C THR A 69 2.99 -13.83 0.87
N LYS A 70 2.15 -14.26 -0.07
CA LYS A 70 1.27 -15.42 0.08
C LYS A 70 2.04 -16.72 0.30
N ASN A 71 3.13 -16.89 -0.46
CA ASN A 71 4.06 -17.99 -0.31
C ASN A 71 5.38 -17.49 0.28
N PRO A 72 6.08 -18.31 1.07
CA PRO A 72 7.39 -17.96 1.58
C PRO A 72 8.47 -18.00 0.49
N ASN A 73 9.63 -17.41 0.80
CA ASN A 73 10.88 -17.46 0.03
C ASN A 73 10.86 -16.77 -1.35
N ASN A 74 9.85 -15.95 -1.63
CA ASN A 74 9.74 -15.16 -2.86
C ASN A 74 9.23 -13.73 -2.58
N GLU A 75 10.10 -12.73 -2.69
CA GLU A 75 9.77 -11.32 -2.40
C GLU A 75 8.82 -10.68 -3.43
N PHE A 76 8.78 -11.26 -4.64
CA PHE A 76 7.93 -10.83 -5.76
C PHE A 76 6.62 -11.61 -5.86
N GLU A 77 6.36 -12.49 -4.88
CA GLU A 77 5.09 -13.20 -4.79
C GLU A 77 3.92 -12.23 -4.60
N THR A 78 2.72 -12.70 -4.94
CA THR A 78 1.50 -11.95 -4.64
C THR A 78 1.38 -11.72 -3.13
N TYR A 79 1.01 -10.51 -2.74
CA TYR A 79 0.78 -10.17 -1.34
C TYR A 79 -0.67 -10.45 -0.95
N GLU A 80 -0.88 -10.99 0.24
CA GLU A 80 -2.18 -11.11 0.89
C GLU A 80 -2.26 -10.17 2.09
N VAL A 81 -3.44 -9.62 2.35
CA VAL A 81 -3.69 -8.77 3.52
C VAL A 81 -3.91 -9.66 4.75
N VAL A 82 -3.15 -9.42 5.81
CA VAL A 82 -3.16 -10.23 7.04
C VAL A 82 -3.70 -9.48 8.25
N ALA A 83 -3.74 -8.14 8.20
CA ALA A 83 -4.40 -7.33 9.21
C ALA A 83 -4.85 -5.99 8.62
N THR A 84 -6.02 -5.54 9.03
CA THR A 84 -6.60 -4.24 8.68
C THR A 84 -7.28 -3.61 9.89
N ARG A 85 -7.67 -2.34 9.75
CA ARG A 85 -8.54 -1.67 10.74
C ARG A 85 -9.86 -2.39 11.03
N LEU A 86 -10.37 -3.18 10.08
CA LEU A 86 -11.66 -3.87 10.19
C LEU A 86 -11.52 -5.16 10.99
N THR A 87 -10.33 -5.78 10.95
CA THR A 87 -10.00 -6.94 11.78
C THR A 87 -9.49 -6.53 13.16
N ASP A 88 -8.80 -5.40 13.27
CA ASP A 88 -8.28 -4.85 14.52
C ASP A 88 -8.34 -3.32 14.53
N GLY A 89 -9.17 -2.76 15.41
CA GLY A 89 -9.37 -1.32 15.55
C GLY A 89 -8.12 -0.54 15.97
N VAL A 90 -7.08 -1.20 16.49
CA VAL A 90 -5.77 -0.58 16.77
C VAL A 90 -5.16 0.01 15.49
N LEU A 91 -5.38 -0.63 14.34
CA LEU A 91 -4.89 -0.16 13.05
C LEU A 91 -5.68 1.03 12.48
N ALA A 92 -6.77 1.46 13.14
CA ALA A 92 -7.45 2.72 12.81
C ALA A 92 -6.78 3.95 13.42
N ASN A 93 -5.77 3.78 14.28
CA ASN A 93 -5.00 4.88 14.87
C ASN A 93 -3.69 5.07 14.10
N GLY A 94 -3.59 6.16 13.34
CA GLY A 94 -2.42 6.49 12.54
C GLY A 94 -1.17 6.83 13.35
N LEU A 95 -1.29 6.99 14.68
CA LEU A 95 -0.14 7.23 15.56
C LEU A 95 0.55 5.94 16.03
N ASN A 96 -0.06 4.78 15.77
CA ASN A 96 0.59 3.51 16.09
C ASN A 96 1.74 3.27 15.11
N THR A 97 2.88 2.85 15.65
CA THR A 97 4.09 2.54 14.88
C THR A 97 4.51 1.09 15.00
N THR A 98 3.75 0.29 15.75
CA THR A 98 4.03 -1.12 16.01
C THR A 98 2.73 -1.93 15.99
N TYR A 99 2.80 -3.14 15.45
CA TYR A 99 1.70 -4.10 15.50
C TYR A 99 2.21 -5.54 15.59
N THR A 100 1.56 -6.36 16.41
CA THR A 100 1.91 -7.77 16.56
C THR A 100 0.88 -8.65 15.88
N ILE A 101 1.33 -9.44 14.91
CA ILE A 101 0.54 -10.45 14.23
C ILE A 101 0.67 -11.77 14.99
N SER A 102 -0.39 -12.14 15.69
CA SER A 102 -0.44 -13.38 16.49
C SER A 102 -1.15 -14.54 15.79
N ALA A 103 -2.03 -14.25 14.82
CA ALA A 103 -2.85 -15.24 14.10
C ALA A 103 -2.59 -15.26 12.59
N GLY A 104 -1.62 -14.47 12.11
CA GLY A 104 -1.43 -14.26 10.68
C GLY A 104 -0.63 -15.37 10.01
N LEU A 105 0.30 -16.06 10.68
CA LEU A 105 1.10 -17.11 10.03
C LEU A 105 0.20 -18.28 9.60
N PRO A 106 0.35 -18.80 8.36
CA PRO A 106 -0.36 -20.00 7.97
C PRO A 106 -0.10 -21.10 9.00
N SER A 107 -1.12 -21.89 9.32
CA SER A 107 -1.03 -22.98 10.31
C SER A 107 0.01 -24.08 9.96
N ALA A 108 0.68 -23.95 8.82
CA ALA A 108 1.71 -24.85 8.32
C ALA A 108 3.06 -24.15 8.02
N VAL A 109 3.40 -23.06 8.73
CA VAL A 109 4.73 -22.45 8.58
C VAL A 109 5.83 -23.35 9.12
N SER A 110 6.90 -23.50 8.33
CA SER A 110 8.08 -24.29 8.69
C SER A 110 9.23 -23.38 9.11
N PRO A 111 10.02 -23.75 10.14
CA PRO A 111 11.26 -23.04 10.44
C PRO A 111 12.15 -22.88 9.21
N GLY A 112 12.71 -21.68 9.03
CA GLY A 112 13.52 -21.30 7.87
C GLY A 112 12.76 -20.66 6.72
N GLU A 113 11.42 -20.69 6.72
CA GLU A 113 10.62 -19.96 5.74
C GLU A 113 10.77 -18.45 5.89
N VAL A 114 10.85 -17.75 4.75
CA VAL A 114 11.02 -16.30 4.70
C VAL A 114 9.75 -15.64 4.18
N TYR A 115 9.18 -14.71 4.93
CA TYR A 115 8.06 -13.89 4.49
C TYR A 115 8.49 -12.43 4.37
N PHE A 116 7.89 -11.72 3.42
CA PHE A 116 8.12 -10.29 3.23
C PHE A 116 6.83 -9.55 3.55
N TYR A 117 6.88 -8.63 4.51
CA TYR A 117 5.74 -7.85 4.97
C TYR A 117 5.80 -6.42 4.44
N ARG A 118 4.64 -5.78 4.31
CA ARG A 118 4.52 -4.34 4.01
C ARG A 118 3.40 -3.73 4.84
N VAL A 119 3.56 -2.45 5.14
CA VAL A 119 2.59 -1.62 5.85
C VAL A 119 2.08 -0.58 4.88
N ALA A 120 0.76 -0.42 4.75
CA ALA A 120 0.12 0.57 3.90
C ALA A 120 -0.75 1.51 4.75
N PHE A 121 -0.69 2.80 4.45
CA PHE A 121 -1.57 3.82 5.02
C PHE A 121 -2.70 4.07 4.04
N ILE A 122 -3.91 3.86 4.52
CA ILE A 122 -5.13 3.91 3.73
C ILE A 122 -5.84 5.21 4.03
N TYR A 123 -6.33 5.85 2.97
CA TYR A 123 -7.04 7.11 3.02
C TYR A 123 -8.44 6.97 2.43
N TRP A 124 -9.34 7.86 2.82
CA TRP A 124 -10.61 7.99 2.12
C TRP A 124 -10.42 8.73 0.80
N ASP A 125 -11.13 8.31 -0.24
CA ASP A 125 -11.04 8.92 -1.57
C ASP A 125 -11.56 10.36 -1.61
N ASN A 126 -12.49 10.70 -0.72
CA ASN A 126 -13.02 12.06 -0.58
C ASN A 126 -12.56 12.70 0.73
N PRO A 127 -12.37 14.04 0.71
CA PRO A 127 -11.97 14.80 1.88
C PRO A 127 -13.05 14.82 2.96
N ALA A 128 -12.61 15.16 4.17
CA ALA A 128 -13.43 15.11 5.37
C ALA A 128 -14.79 15.78 5.32
N ASP A 129 -14.87 16.95 4.71
CA ASP A 129 -16.06 17.78 4.57
C ASP A 129 -17.07 17.21 3.55
N GLU A 130 -16.61 16.36 2.62
CA GLU A 130 -17.46 15.70 1.63
C GLU A 130 -18.00 14.36 2.13
N ARG A 131 -17.43 13.77 3.19
CA ARG A 131 -17.88 12.49 3.76
C ARG A 131 -19.08 12.71 4.69
N ILE A 132 -20.30 12.56 4.17
CA ILE A 132 -21.54 12.79 4.93
C ILE A 132 -22.15 11.44 5.34
N PRO A 133 -22.06 11.05 6.64
CA PRO A 133 -22.60 9.79 7.12
C PRO A 133 -24.09 9.64 6.78
N GLY A 134 -24.47 8.49 6.23
CA GLY A 134 -25.85 8.17 5.86
C GLY A 134 -26.38 8.85 4.58
N THR A 135 -25.63 9.77 3.96
CA THR A 135 -26.07 10.44 2.70
C THR A 135 -25.31 9.92 1.49
N ASN A 136 -23.98 10.01 1.50
CA ASN A 136 -23.16 9.43 0.44
C ASN A 136 -22.54 8.10 0.86
N GLY A 137 -22.90 7.59 2.04
CA GLY A 137 -22.59 6.24 2.47
C GLY A 137 -21.17 6.03 2.97
N TYR A 138 -20.37 7.07 3.24
CA TYR A 138 -19.08 6.89 3.92
C TYR A 138 -19.30 6.37 5.35
N THR A 139 -18.90 5.12 5.62
CA THR A 139 -18.97 4.51 6.95
C THR A 139 -17.71 3.68 7.22
N ALA A 140 -17.17 3.81 8.43
CA ALA A 140 -15.92 3.16 8.83
C ALA A 140 -16.08 1.70 9.31
N VAL A 141 -17.29 1.14 9.24
CA VAL A 141 -17.66 -0.15 9.85
C VAL A 141 -18.01 -1.23 8.83
N ASP A 142 -18.23 -0.85 7.58
CA ASP A 142 -18.59 -1.77 6.50
C ASP A 142 -17.38 -2.02 5.58
N ALA A 143 -17.04 -3.29 5.40
CA ALA A 143 -15.90 -3.71 4.57
C ALA A 143 -16.10 -3.35 3.10
N ASP A 144 -17.32 -3.48 2.58
CA ASP A 144 -17.63 -3.14 1.19
C ASP A 144 -17.48 -1.63 0.99
N ASN A 145 -17.91 -0.84 1.96
CA ASN A 145 -17.75 0.60 1.90
C ASN A 145 -16.30 1.05 1.96
N TYR A 146 -15.55 0.48 2.90
CA TYR A 146 -14.14 0.76 3.09
C TYR A 146 -13.36 0.43 1.81
N ASN A 147 -13.53 -0.77 1.25
CA ASN A 147 -12.80 -1.20 0.06
C ASN A 147 -13.14 -0.38 -1.20
N ASN A 148 -14.37 0.15 -1.30
CA ASN A 148 -14.82 0.90 -2.48
C ASN A 148 -14.58 2.41 -2.42
N LYS A 149 -14.10 2.93 -1.29
CA LYS A 149 -13.98 4.37 -1.03
C LYS A 149 -12.65 4.77 -0.41
N THR A 150 -11.69 3.88 -0.52
CA THR A 150 -10.38 4.10 0.05
C THR A 150 -9.31 3.71 -0.93
N ASN A 151 -8.16 4.34 -0.77
CA ASN A 151 -6.99 4.11 -1.56
C ASN A 151 -5.76 3.95 -0.66
N ILE A 152 -4.80 3.15 -1.13
CA ILE A 152 -3.45 3.15 -0.57
C ILE A 152 -2.80 4.45 -1.01
N GLU A 153 -2.53 5.33 -0.05
CA GLU A 153 -1.73 6.53 -0.28
C GLU A 153 -0.25 6.14 -0.25
N ALA A 154 0.20 5.62 0.89
CA ALA A 154 1.59 5.27 1.13
C ALA A 154 1.73 3.78 1.45
N ILE A 155 2.82 3.17 0.99
CA ILE A 155 3.20 1.82 1.40
C ILE A 155 4.70 1.77 1.69
N SER A 156 5.06 0.96 2.68
CA SER A 156 6.44 0.82 3.14
C SER A 156 7.30 0.04 2.14
N GLY A 157 8.62 0.17 2.29
CA GLY A 157 9.54 -0.88 1.83
C GLY A 157 9.20 -2.25 2.44
N TYR A 158 9.76 -3.32 1.88
CA TYR A 158 9.52 -4.67 2.41
C TYR A 158 10.29 -4.92 3.71
N ALA A 159 9.64 -5.58 4.67
CA ALA A 159 10.25 -6.08 5.90
C ALA A 159 10.40 -7.60 5.80
N LYS A 160 11.64 -8.07 5.71
CA LYS A 160 11.95 -9.51 5.64
C LYS A 160 11.89 -10.14 7.03
N VAL A 161 11.19 -11.28 7.14
CA VAL A 161 11.08 -12.08 8.36
C VAL A 161 11.46 -13.51 8.05
N VAL A 162 12.32 -14.10 8.89
CA VAL A 162 12.64 -15.53 8.85
C VAL A 162 11.94 -16.20 10.02
N ILE A 163 11.15 -17.24 9.75
CA ILE A 163 10.50 -18.04 10.78
C ILE A 163 11.55 -18.91 11.48
N GLN A 164 11.53 -18.92 12.81
CA GLN A 164 12.46 -19.68 13.67
C GLN A 164 11.79 -20.88 14.32
#